data_AF-A0A9W8HQ67-F1
#
_entry.id   AF-A0A9W8HQ67-F1
#
_cell.length_a   1.000
_cell.length_b   1.000
_cell.length_c   1.000
_cell.angle_alpha   90.00
_cell.angle_beta   90.00
_cell.angle_gamma   90.00
#
_symmetry.space_group_name_H-M   'P 1'
#
loop_
_entity.id
_entity.type
_entity.pdbx_description
1 polymer ?
#
loop_
_entity_poly.entity_id
_entity_poly.type
_entity_poly.pdbx_seq_one_letter_code
_entity_poly.pdbx_strand_id
1 'polypeptide(L)'
;MAESFSRLPPSERVAALKSIIASLSPFEASIAKRELLLSNGSVEFDLIACLPCELIHCIFGLLDPHSLIECSKVSRNWRRSACADNVVHEVVRTAGFNSSSPAASADSCDDSDDFMLRRLNEREERWAKCQPVLSKAIPIVGTVTALALSKDWIAASIGRRLRAWRISRTEVCLAFDVWTHAAKSIAICPSGDHLACSSYLRTATVYALADSSELFSVTSPVESIVGVDLYLELLAVLKRNGSIDIYNWKQRRQISNIHSEGSKVSRKL
;
A
#
# COMPACT_ATOMS: atom_id res chain seq x y z
N MET A 1 1.09 -20.00 13.60
CA MET A 1 0.94 -20.72 12.32
C MET A 1 -0.40 -20.35 11.70
N ALA A 2 -0.47 -19.15 11.11
CA ALA A 2 -1.64 -18.65 10.42
C ALA A 2 -1.25 -18.42 8.96
N GLU A 3 -0.91 -19.51 8.27
CA GLU A 3 -0.93 -19.48 6.80
C GLU A 3 -2.39 -19.26 6.40
N SER A 4 -2.62 -18.27 5.54
CA SER A 4 -3.96 -17.76 5.24
C SER A 4 -4.91 -18.90 4.88
N PHE A 5 -5.93 -19.11 5.71
CA PHE A 5 -6.99 -20.11 5.50
C PHE A 5 -7.61 -20.01 4.08
N SER A 6 -7.56 -18.81 3.49
CA SER A 6 -7.99 -18.49 2.13
C SER A 6 -7.13 -19.12 1.01
N ARG A 7 -5.93 -19.63 1.29
CA ARG A 7 -5.07 -20.31 0.31
C ARG A 7 -5.17 -21.84 0.37
N LEU A 8 -5.83 -22.39 1.39
CA LEU A 8 -5.98 -23.83 1.52
C LEU A 8 -7.00 -24.37 0.51
N PRO A 9 -6.78 -25.54 -0.09
CA PRO A 9 -7.78 -26.23 -0.90
C PRO A 9 -9.01 -26.61 -0.04
N PRO A 10 -10.18 -26.82 -0.66
CA PRO A 10 -11.45 -27.03 0.05
C PRO A 10 -11.42 -28.18 1.07
N SER A 11 -10.70 -29.26 0.76
CA SER A 11 -10.50 -30.42 1.65
C SER A 11 -9.72 -30.08 2.92
N GLU A 12 -8.69 -29.24 2.80
CA GLU A 12 -7.83 -28.83 3.91
C GLU A 12 -8.51 -27.78 4.79
N ARG A 13 -9.35 -26.91 4.22
CA ARG A 13 -10.21 -26.01 5.00
C ARG A 13 -11.17 -26.77 5.89
N VAL A 14 -11.79 -27.83 5.37
CA VAL A 14 -12.69 -28.70 6.14
C VAL A 14 -11.92 -29.43 7.26
N ALA A 15 -10.69 -29.89 6.99
CA ALA A 15 -9.85 -30.52 8.01
C ALA A 15 -9.42 -29.53 9.10
N ALA A 16 -9.04 -28.31 8.74
CA ALA A 16 -8.70 -27.24 9.67
C ALA A 16 -9.91 -26.84 10.53
N LEU A 17 -11.09 -26.67 9.94
CA LEU A 17 -12.32 -26.42 10.68
C LEU A 17 -12.66 -27.57 11.65
N LYS A 18 -12.51 -28.83 11.22
CA LYS A 18 -12.71 -30.00 12.08
C LYS A 18 -11.71 -30.05 13.24
N SER A 19 -10.45 -29.69 13.00
CA SER A 19 -9.42 -29.60 14.05
C SER A 19 -9.74 -28.50 15.07
N ILE A 20 -10.25 -27.36 14.61
CA ILE A 20 -10.65 -26.25 15.47
C ILE A 20 -11.88 -26.64 16.30
N ILE A 21 -12.87 -27.29 15.70
CA ILE A 21 -14.04 -27.82 16.40
C ILE A 21 -13.64 -28.87 17.45
N ALA A 22 -12.64 -29.71 17.14
CA ALA A 22 -12.10 -30.69 18.11
C ALA A 22 -11.33 -30.05 19.26
N SER A 23 -10.84 -28.81 19.09
CA SER A 23 -10.19 -28.03 20.15
C SER A 23 -11.15 -27.21 21.03
N LEU A 24 -12.44 -27.18 20.69
CA LEU A 24 -13.46 -26.49 21.50
C LEU A 24 -13.74 -27.22 22.80
N SER A 25 -14.09 -26.47 23.84
CA SER A 25 -14.48 -27.07 25.10
C SER A 25 -15.79 -27.86 24.94
N PRO A 26 -16.01 -28.93 25.72
CA PRO A 26 -17.24 -29.73 25.65
C PRO A 26 -18.51 -28.90 25.87
N PHE A 27 -18.39 -27.80 26.62
CA PHE A 27 -19.49 -26.87 26.90
C PHE A 27 -19.88 -26.07 25.64
N GLU A 28 -18.91 -25.50 24.92
CA GLU A 28 -19.15 -24.74 23.69
C GLU A 28 -19.69 -25.63 22.56
N ALA A 29 -19.13 -26.84 22.43
CA ALA A 29 -19.64 -27.83 21.49
C ALA A 29 -21.09 -28.26 21.82
N SER A 30 -21.45 -28.29 23.11
CA SER A 30 -22.81 -28.62 23.55
C SER A 30 -23.81 -27.51 23.26
N ILE A 31 -23.41 -26.24 23.36
CA ILE A 31 -24.24 -25.08 23.01
C ILE A 31 -24.52 -25.06 21.51
N ALA A 32 -23.47 -25.19 20.70
CA ALA A 32 -23.60 -25.24 19.23
C ALA A 32 -24.48 -26.41 18.78
N LYS A 33 -24.34 -27.58 19.42
CA LYS A 33 -25.17 -28.77 19.14
C LYS A 33 -26.61 -28.62 19.62
N ARG A 34 -26.85 -27.96 20.75
CA ARG A 34 -28.19 -27.70 21.31
C ARG A 34 -28.99 -26.76 20.42
N GLU A 35 -28.38 -25.69 19.92
CA GLU A 35 -29.04 -24.75 19.00
C GLU A 35 -29.34 -25.39 17.64
N LEU A 36 -28.44 -26.25 17.14
CA LEU A 36 -28.65 -27.07 15.92
C LEU A 36 -29.82 -28.05 16.04
N LEU A 37 -30.08 -28.55 17.24
CA LEU A 37 -31.19 -29.47 17.52
C LEU A 37 -32.52 -28.75 17.77
N LEU A 38 -32.49 -27.47 18.15
CA LEU A 38 -33.69 -26.65 18.39
C LEU A 38 -34.27 -26.08 17.08
N SER A 39 -33.49 -25.97 16.02
CA SER A 39 -33.98 -25.63 14.67
C SER A 39 -34.71 -26.83 14.05
N ASN A 40 -35.99 -27.01 14.39
CA ASN A 40 -36.90 -28.05 13.89
C ASN A 40 -37.14 -27.94 12.37
N GLY A 41 -36.15 -28.25 11.54
CA GLY A 41 -36.30 -28.49 10.11
C GLY A 41 -36.71 -27.30 9.24
N SER A 42 -36.92 -26.10 9.80
CA SER A 42 -37.14 -24.87 9.02
C SER A 42 -36.07 -23.81 9.31
N VAL A 43 -35.18 -23.69 8.33
CA VAL A 43 -34.61 -22.46 7.74
C VAL A 43 -33.65 -21.61 8.60
N GLU A 44 -32.38 -21.64 8.19
CA GLU A 44 -31.24 -20.77 8.55
C GLU A 44 -30.67 -20.87 9.98
N PHE A 45 -29.49 -21.49 10.08
CA PHE A 45 -28.68 -21.64 11.28
C PHE A 45 -27.63 -20.53 11.35
N ASP A 46 -27.69 -19.69 12.39
CA ASP A 46 -26.68 -18.65 12.64
C ASP A 46 -25.44 -19.26 13.30
N LEU A 47 -24.53 -19.75 12.45
CA LEU A 47 -23.25 -20.32 12.85
C LEU A 47 -22.45 -19.34 13.73
N ILE A 48 -22.48 -18.05 13.42
CA ILE A 48 -21.69 -17.04 14.13
C ILE A 48 -22.21 -16.86 15.55
N ALA A 49 -23.52 -16.84 15.77
CA ALA A 49 -24.09 -16.75 17.11
C ALA A 49 -23.75 -17.96 18.01
N CYS A 50 -23.38 -19.10 17.42
CA CYS A 50 -23.07 -20.34 18.13
C CYS A 50 -21.57 -20.54 18.40
N LEU A 51 -20.70 -19.68 17.88
CA LEU A 51 -19.25 -19.80 18.05
C LEU A 51 -18.75 -18.99 19.27
N PRO A 52 -17.64 -19.40 19.91
CA PRO A 52 -16.93 -18.57 20.88
C PRO A 52 -16.46 -17.25 20.26
N CYS A 53 -16.42 -16.20 21.08
CA CYS A 53 -16.12 -14.84 20.62
C CYS A 53 -14.75 -14.72 19.93
N GLU A 54 -13.77 -15.52 20.36
CA GLU A 54 -12.43 -15.58 19.80
C GLU A 54 -12.45 -16.07 18.34
N LEU A 55 -13.25 -17.10 18.05
CA LEU A 55 -13.40 -17.62 16.69
C LEU A 55 -14.17 -16.65 15.81
N ILE A 56 -15.20 -15.98 16.35
CA ILE A 56 -15.92 -14.94 15.61
C ILE A 56 -14.98 -13.80 15.24
N HIS A 57 -14.16 -13.32 16.19
CA HIS A 57 -13.20 -12.26 15.93
C HIS A 57 -12.16 -12.67 14.89
N CYS A 58 -11.67 -13.92 14.91
CA CYS A 58 -10.78 -14.44 13.88
C CYS A 58 -11.47 -14.49 12.51
N ILE A 59 -12.72 -14.95 12.43
CA ILE A 59 -13.47 -15.02 11.16
C ILE A 59 -13.68 -13.62 10.60
N PHE A 60 -14.14 -12.68 11.43
CA PHE A 60 -14.38 -11.30 11.00
C PHE A 60 -13.10 -10.54 10.69
N GLY A 61 -11.99 -10.84 11.36
CA GLY A 61 -10.68 -10.27 11.05
C GLY A 61 -10.13 -10.68 9.67
N LEU A 62 -10.70 -11.71 9.04
CA LEU A 62 -10.33 -12.14 7.68
C LEU A 62 -11.17 -11.48 6.59
N LEU A 63 -12.23 -10.74 6.95
CA LEU A 63 -13.13 -10.10 6.00
C LEU A 63 -12.57 -8.75 5.53
N ASP A 64 -12.94 -8.38 4.30
CA ASP A 64 -12.72 -7.03 3.81
C ASP A 64 -13.65 -6.03 4.51
N PRO A 65 -13.31 -4.72 4.52
CA PRO A 65 -14.11 -3.70 5.19
C PRO A 65 -15.58 -3.66 4.77
N HIS A 66 -15.89 -3.94 3.49
CA HIS A 66 -17.26 -3.93 2.99
C HIS A 66 -18.06 -5.09 3.56
N SER A 67 -17.52 -6.31 3.45
CA SER A 67 -18.13 -7.51 4.02
C SER A 67 -18.36 -7.39 5.53
N LEU A 68 -17.42 -6.78 6.26
CA LEU A 68 -17.55 -6.57 7.71
C LEU A 68 -18.69 -5.61 8.07
N ILE A 69 -18.86 -4.53 7.29
CA ILE A 69 -19.98 -3.59 7.48
C ILE A 69 -21.31 -4.25 7.15
N GLU A 70 -21.39 -5.07 6.10
CA GLU A 70 -22.61 -5.84 5.81
C GLU A 70 -22.93 -6.83 6.93
N CYS A 71 -21.92 -7.52 7.48
CA CYS A 71 -22.07 -8.40 8.65
C CYS A 71 -22.65 -7.65 9.86
N SER A 72 -22.25 -6.40 10.09
CA SER A 72 -22.78 -5.55 11.18
C SER A 72 -24.28 -5.19 11.05
N LYS A 73 -24.87 -5.41 9.86
CA LYS A 73 -26.29 -5.15 9.58
C LYS A 73 -27.17 -6.39 9.81
N VAL A 74 -26.58 -7.59 9.92
CA VAL A 74 -27.31 -8.86 10.03
C VAL A 74 -28.08 -8.97 11.35
N SER A 75 -27.42 -8.75 12.49
CA SER A 75 -28.05 -8.80 13.82
C SER A 75 -27.27 -8.00 14.86
N ARG A 76 -27.86 -7.80 16.05
CA ARG A 76 -27.17 -7.11 17.16
C ARG A 76 -25.94 -7.86 17.64
N ASN A 77 -25.95 -9.19 17.62
CA ASN A 77 -24.80 -10.00 18.02
C ASN A 77 -23.68 -9.91 16.99
N TRP A 78 -24.02 -9.99 15.70
CA TRP A 78 -23.04 -9.81 14.62
C TRP A 78 -22.43 -8.41 14.65
N ARG A 79 -23.25 -7.37 14.88
CA ARG A 79 -22.75 -5.99 15.04
C ARG A 79 -21.74 -5.89 16.17
N ARG A 80 -22.04 -6.44 17.34
CA ARG A 80 -21.13 -6.37 18.49
C ARG A 80 -19.79 -7.03 18.21
N SER A 81 -19.79 -8.18 17.55
CA SER A 81 -18.54 -8.88 17.23
C SER A 81 -17.80 -8.29 16.03
N ALA A 82 -18.52 -7.75 15.04
CA ALA A 82 -17.92 -7.11 13.86
C ALA A 82 -17.29 -5.75 14.18
N CYS A 83 -17.91 -5.00 15.10
CA CYS A 83 -17.41 -3.73 15.60
C CYS A 83 -16.50 -3.88 16.83
N ALA A 84 -16.05 -5.10 17.17
CA ALA A 84 -15.12 -5.29 18.27
C ALA A 84 -13.75 -4.67 17.92
N ASP A 85 -13.16 -3.92 18.85
CA ASP A 85 -11.94 -3.12 18.60
C ASP A 85 -10.80 -3.94 17.99
N ASN A 86 -10.59 -5.17 18.49
CA ASN A 86 -9.57 -6.07 17.98
C ASN A 86 -9.81 -6.50 16.53
N VAL A 87 -11.07 -6.69 16.13
CA VAL A 87 -11.46 -7.05 14.76
C VAL A 87 -11.25 -5.87 13.83
N VAL A 88 -11.78 -4.71 14.22
CA VAL A 88 -11.68 -3.49 13.40
C VAL A 88 -10.23 -3.07 13.25
N HIS A 89 -9.46 -3.08 14.33
CA HIS A 89 -8.03 -2.77 14.31
C HIS A 89 -7.26 -3.74 13.40
N GLU A 90 -7.56 -5.04 13.44
CA GLU A 90 -6.91 -6.03 12.58
C GLU A 90 -7.25 -5.83 11.09
N VAL A 91 -8.51 -5.53 10.77
CA VAL A 91 -8.94 -5.24 9.39
C VAL A 91 -8.32 -3.93 8.87
N VAL A 92 -8.27 -2.88 9.70
CA VAL A 92 -7.62 -1.60 9.35
C VAL A 92 -6.11 -1.80 9.14
N ARG A 93 -5.46 -2.57 10.02
CA ARG A 93 -4.03 -2.91 9.93
C ARG A 93 -3.71 -3.72 8.68
N THR A 94 -4.50 -4.74 8.37
CA THR A 94 -4.32 -5.58 7.17
C THR A 94 -4.58 -4.81 5.88
N ALA A 95 -5.49 -3.83 5.89
CA ALA A 95 -5.69 -2.88 4.79
C ALA A 95 -4.54 -1.87 4.60
N GLY A 96 -3.48 -1.95 5.41
CA GLY A 96 -2.27 -1.13 5.26
C GLY A 96 -2.34 0.25 5.91
N PHE A 97 -3.34 0.50 6.77
CA PHE A 97 -3.39 1.72 7.58
C PHE A 97 -2.78 1.44 8.95
N ASN A 98 -1.63 2.04 9.24
CA ASN A 98 -1.16 2.16 10.61
C ASN A 98 -2.06 3.17 11.31
N SER A 99 -2.70 2.77 12.41
CA SER A 99 -3.46 3.61 13.33
C SER A 99 -2.58 4.63 14.09
N SER A 100 -1.56 5.20 13.44
CA SER A 100 -0.99 6.47 13.90
C SER A 100 -1.99 7.57 13.58
N SER A 101 -3.02 7.65 14.43
CA SER A 101 -4.04 8.68 14.39
C SER A 101 -3.38 10.06 14.22
N PRO A 102 -3.89 10.92 13.33
CA PRO A 102 -3.50 12.33 13.33
C PRO A 102 -3.99 12.91 14.65
N ALA A 103 -3.05 13.26 15.55
CA ALA A 103 -3.24 14.05 16.77
C ALA A 103 -4.71 14.45 17.02
N ALA A 104 -5.45 13.56 17.66
CA ALA A 104 -6.82 13.84 18.05
C ALA A 104 -6.78 14.97 19.08
N SER A 105 -7.45 16.08 18.77
CA SER A 105 -7.93 17.02 19.78
C SER A 105 -8.71 16.23 20.82
N ALA A 106 -8.35 16.41 22.09
CA ALA A 106 -8.63 15.53 23.22
C ALA A 106 -10.10 15.44 23.70
N ASP A 107 -11.10 15.75 22.87
CA ASP A 107 -12.47 16.00 23.36
C ASP A 107 -13.58 15.06 22.81
N SER A 108 -13.26 13.91 22.21
CA SER A 108 -14.29 12.89 21.94
C SER A 108 -13.74 11.47 22.10
N CYS A 109 -14.21 10.78 23.15
CA CYS A 109 -13.75 9.46 23.59
C CYS A 109 -14.45 8.28 22.89
N ASP A 110 -15.04 8.49 21.71
CA ASP A 110 -15.65 7.43 20.88
C ASP A 110 -15.30 7.70 19.40
N ASP A 111 -15.09 6.65 18.60
CA ASP A 111 -14.91 6.66 17.14
C ASP A 111 -13.50 6.90 16.54
N SER A 112 -12.48 6.13 16.97
CA SER A 112 -11.23 6.00 16.19
C SER A 112 -11.36 4.96 15.07
N ASP A 113 -11.73 3.73 15.42
CA ASP A 113 -11.49 2.58 14.53
C ASP A 113 -12.72 2.25 13.66
N ASP A 114 -13.95 2.33 14.21
CA ASP A 114 -15.18 2.16 13.43
C ASP A 114 -15.34 3.25 12.36
N PHE A 115 -14.96 4.49 12.68
CA PHE A 115 -14.89 5.58 11.72
C PHE A 115 -13.90 5.26 10.58
N MET A 116 -12.72 4.74 10.91
CA MET A 116 -11.72 4.34 9.91
C MET A 116 -12.21 3.20 9.03
N LEU A 117 -12.92 2.22 9.59
CA LEU A 117 -13.53 1.12 8.84
C LEU A 117 -14.59 1.61 7.85
N ARG A 118 -15.50 2.49 8.29
CA ARG A 118 -16.51 3.10 7.40
C ARG A 118 -15.86 3.87 6.27
N ARG A 119 -14.82 4.66 6.58
CA ARG A 119 -14.06 5.43 5.59
C ARG A 119 -13.35 4.53 4.58
N LEU A 120 -12.81 3.39 5.02
CA LEU A 120 -12.23 2.38 4.15
C LEU A 120 -13.27 1.78 3.21
N ASN A 121 -14.42 1.39 3.74
CA ASN A 121 -15.49 0.84 2.92
C ASN A 121 -16.00 1.84 1.87
N GLU A 122 -16.27 3.09 2.26
CA GLU A 122 -16.68 4.14 1.32
C GLU A 122 -15.66 4.33 0.19
N ARG A 123 -14.36 4.25 0.53
CA ARG A 123 -13.29 4.30 -0.47
C ARG A 123 -13.43 3.14 -1.45
N GLU A 124 -13.45 1.90 -0.96
CA GLU A 124 -13.55 0.70 -1.82
C GLU A 124 -14.80 0.72 -2.70
N GLU A 125 -15.95 1.11 -2.16
CA GLU A 125 -17.17 1.26 -2.93
C GLU A 125 -17.04 2.31 -4.04
N ARG A 126 -16.41 3.46 -3.78
CA ARG A 126 -16.18 4.49 -4.79
C ARG A 126 -15.26 4.00 -5.91
N TRP A 127 -14.22 3.23 -5.56
CA TRP A 127 -13.34 2.59 -6.56
C TRP A 127 -14.10 1.55 -7.38
N ALA A 128 -14.89 0.68 -6.74
CA ALA A 128 -15.68 -0.34 -7.43
C ALA A 128 -16.74 0.25 -8.36
N LYS A 129 -17.35 1.37 -7.97
CA LYS A 129 -18.35 2.10 -8.78
C LYS A 129 -17.72 2.94 -9.90
N CYS A 130 -16.38 3.00 -10.01
CA CYS A 130 -15.64 3.83 -10.95
C CYS A 130 -16.15 5.29 -10.97
N GLN A 131 -16.35 5.88 -9.79
CA GLN A 131 -16.75 7.29 -9.65
C GLN A 131 -15.56 8.14 -9.17
N PRO A 132 -14.49 8.30 -9.96
CA PRO A 132 -13.40 9.19 -9.59
C PRO A 132 -13.92 10.64 -9.63
N VAL A 133 -13.83 11.33 -8.50
CA VAL A 133 -14.09 12.76 -8.46
C VAL A 133 -12.80 13.47 -8.87
N LEU A 134 -12.82 14.17 -10.01
CA LEU A 134 -11.73 15.07 -10.37
C LEU A 134 -11.71 16.24 -9.38
N SER A 135 -10.76 16.23 -8.46
CA SER A 135 -10.65 17.28 -7.44
C SER A 135 -9.88 18.50 -7.91
N LYS A 136 -8.78 18.31 -8.64
CA LYS A 136 -7.90 19.41 -9.07
C LYS A 136 -7.15 19.05 -10.35
N ALA A 137 -7.24 19.91 -11.36
CA ALA A 137 -6.40 19.84 -12.55
C ALA A 137 -5.23 20.82 -12.40
N ILE A 138 -4.01 20.35 -12.64
CA ILE A 138 -2.82 21.21 -12.68
C ILE A 138 -2.59 21.57 -14.15
N PRO A 139 -2.80 22.84 -14.55
CA PRO A 139 -2.56 23.25 -15.92
C PRO A 139 -1.06 23.15 -16.21
N ILE A 140 -0.69 22.28 -17.14
CA ILE A 140 0.69 22.08 -17.58
C ILE A 140 0.77 22.28 -19.10
N VAL A 141 1.82 22.94 -19.56
CA VAL A 141 2.10 23.16 -20.97
C VAL A 141 3.27 22.27 -21.36
N GLY A 142 2.98 21.23 -22.15
CA GLY A 142 3.97 20.27 -22.63
C GLY A 142 3.62 18.83 -22.32
N THR A 143 4.46 17.92 -22.80
CA THR A 143 4.30 16.48 -22.59
C THR A 143 4.93 16.06 -21.26
N VAL A 144 4.19 15.25 -20.50
CA VAL A 144 4.73 14.57 -19.30
C VAL A 144 5.46 13.32 -19.76
N THR A 145 6.77 13.25 -19.54
CA THR A 145 7.60 12.10 -19.94
C THR A 145 7.83 11.10 -18.82
N ALA A 146 7.75 11.55 -17.58
CA ALA A 146 7.92 10.73 -16.39
C ALA A 146 7.09 11.33 -15.23
N LEU A 147 6.60 10.46 -14.35
CA LEU A 147 5.80 10.80 -13.19
C LEU A 147 6.26 9.94 -12.00
N ALA A 148 6.30 10.52 -10.81
CA ALA A 148 6.47 9.81 -9.55
C ALA A 148 5.50 10.35 -8.49
N LEU A 149 5.01 9.46 -7.63
CA LEU A 149 4.08 9.79 -6.55
C LEU A 149 4.64 9.30 -5.22
N SER A 150 4.55 10.13 -4.20
CA SER A 150 4.77 9.80 -2.80
C SER A 150 3.55 10.28 -2.00
N LYS A 151 3.52 9.96 -0.70
CA LYS A 151 2.43 10.32 0.22
C LYS A 151 2.06 11.80 0.13
N ASP A 152 3.07 12.67 0.10
CA ASP A 152 2.91 14.13 0.18
C ASP A 152 3.38 14.86 -1.09
N TRP A 153 3.85 14.14 -2.12
CA TRP A 153 4.49 14.75 -3.29
C TRP A 153 4.10 14.08 -4.61
N ILE A 154 3.86 14.89 -5.63
CA ILE A 154 3.85 14.47 -7.03
C ILE A 154 5.05 15.10 -7.70
N ALA A 155 5.81 14.34 -8.48
CA ALA A 155 6.83 14.89 -9.36
C ALA A 155 6.58 14.49 -10.81
N ALA A 156 6.83 15.41 -11.72
CA ALA A 156 6.67 15.18 -13.15
C ALA A 156 7.79 15.86 -13.95
N SER A 157 8.21 15.20 -15.02
CA SER A 157 9.05 15.80 -16.04
C SER A 157 8.18 16.33 -17.16
N ILE A 158 8.18 17.64 -17.36
CA ILE A 158 7.37 18.35 -18.35
C ILE A 158 8.31 19.08 -19.29
N GLY A 159 8.46 18.57 -20.52
CA GLY A 159 9.44 19.11 -21.46
C GLY A 159 10.86 19.07 -20.90
N ARG A 160 11.50 20.24 -20.73
CA ARG A 160 12.86 20.38 -20.14
C ARG A 160 12.85 20.87 -18.69
N ARG A 161 11.77 20.56 -17.97
CA ARG A 161 11.63 20.94 -16.56
C ARG A 161 11.23 19.73 -15.75
N LEU A 162 11.80 19.66 -14.56
CA LEU A 162 11.38 18.75 -13.51
C LEU A 162 10.65 19.56 -12.47
N ARG A 163 9.38 19.22 -12.24
CA ARG A 163 8.52 19.90 -11.30
C ARG A 163 8.03 18.95 -10.24
N ALA A 164 7.94 19.43 -9.01
CA ALA A 164 7.27 18.70 -7.94
C ALA A 164 6.29 19.59 -7.19
N TRP A 165 5.14 19.01 -6.87
CA TRP A 165 4.07 19.63 -6.12
C TRP A 165 3.89 18.93 -4.80
N ARG A 166 3.72 19.72 -3.74
CA ARG A 166 3.31 19.20 -2.44
C ARG A 166 1.80 18.98 -2.47
N ILE A 167 1.38 17.77 -2.09
CA ILE A 167 -0.01 17.36 -1.99
C ILE A 167 -0.45 17.56 -0.55
N SER A 168 -1.56 18.27 -0.37
CA SER A 168 -2.32 18.30 0.87
C SER A 168 -3.78 17.95 0.57
N ARG A 169 -4.59 17.72 1.61
CA ARG A 169 -6.02 17.38 1.43
C ARG A 169 -6.80 18.43 0.64
N THR A 170 -6.43 19.70 0.80
CA THR A 170 -7.15 20.84 0.22
C THR A 170 -6.44 21.43 -0.99
N GLU A 171 -5.11 21.36 -1.03
CA GLU A 171 -4.32 22.08 -2.01
C GLU A 171 -3.15 21.27 -2.56
N VAL A 172 -2.90 21.48 -3.85
CA VAL A 172 -1.66 21.08 -4.52
C VAL A 172 -0.92 22.35 -4.93
N CYS A 173 0.32 22.48 -4.48
CA CYS A 173 1.16 23.68 -4.65
C CYS A 173 2.51 23.30 -5.25
N LEU A 174 2.96 24.05 -6.26
CA LEU A 174 4.29 23.87 -6.86
C LEU A 174 5.34 24.32 -5.84
N ALA A 175 6.24 23.42 -5.46
CA ALA A 175 7.29 23.70 -4.48
C ALA A 175 8.71 23.41 -5.01
N PHE A 176 8.81 22.74 -6.15
CA PHE A 176 10.07 22.43 -6.82
C PHE A 176 9.92 22.68 -8.32
N ASP A 177 10.80 23.47 -8.92
CA ASP A 177 10.89 23.67 -10.37
C ASP A 177 12.34 23.88 -10.78
N VAL A 178 12.94 22.87 -11.42
CA VAL A 178 14.32 22.91 -11.86
C VAL A 178 14.39 22.62 -13.35
N TRP A 179 15.31 23.32 -14.02
CA TRP A 179 15.59 23.04 -15.41
C TRP A 179 16.38 21.74 -15.52
N THR A 180 15.85 20.80 -16.30
CA THR A 180 16.49 19.50 -16.52
C THR A 180 16.38 19.13 -17.98
N HIS A 181 17.37 18.42 -18.52
CA HIS A 181 17.17 17.77 -19.80
C HIS A 181 16.15 16.64 -19.59
N ALA A 182 14.94 16.80 -20.14
CA ALA A 182 13.76 15.93 -20.02
C ALA A 182 14.01 14.61 -19.27
N ALA A 183 13.43 14.44 -18.08
CA ALA A 183 13.72 13.24 -17.30
C ALA A 183 13.05 12.01 -17.95
N LYS A 184 13.80 10.91 -18.01
CA LYS A 184 13.31 9.61 -18.48
C LYS A 184 12.64 8.81 -17.35
N SER A 185 13.13 8.99 -16.13
CA SER A 185 12.65 8.30 -14.94
C SER A 185 12.84 9.23 -13.75
N ILE A 186 11.91 9.14 -12.81
CA ILE A 186 11.87 9.93 -11.58
C ILE A 186 11.56 8.96 -10.44
N ALA A 187 12.23 9.12 -9.30
CA ALA A 187 11.94 8.39 -8.07
C ALA A 187 11.93 9.38 -6.90
N ILE A 188 10.94 9.26 -6.01
CA ILE A 188 10.86 10.06 -4.78
C ILE A 188 11.26 9.13 -3.64
N CYS A 189 12.18 9.60 -2.78
CA CYS A 189 12.58 8.84 -1.60
C CYS A 189 11.35 8.60 -0.70
N PRO A 190 11.17 7.40 -0.11
CA PRO A 190 10.09 7.15 0.84
C PRO A 190 10.07 8.11 2.04
N SER A 191 11.21 8.73 2.40
CA SER A 191 11.25 9.77 3.44
C SER A 191 10.52 11.05 3.04
N GLY A 192 10.32 11.30 1.74
CA GLY A 192 9.63 12.48 1.21
C GLY A 192 10.50 13.72 1.03
N ASP A 193 11.78 13.67 1.36
CA ASP A 193 12.68 14.85 1.36
C ASP A 193 13.53 14.97 0.10
N HIS A 194 13.70 13.86 -0.63
CA HIS A 194 14.63 13.75 -1.73
C HIS A 194 13.96 13.17 -2.97
N LEU A 195 14.46 13.59 -4.12
CA LEU A 195 14.00 13.13 -5.43
C LEU A 195 15.21 12.81 -6.29
N ALA A 196 15.17 11.69 -7.00
CA ALA A 196 16.12 11.35 -8.04
C ALA A 196 15.47 11.43 -9.42
N CYS A 197 16.23 11.84 -10.43
CA CYS A 197 15.82 11.74 -11.82
C CYS A 197 16.97 11.30 -12.73
N SER A 198 16.65 10.62 -13.82
CA SER A 198 17.58 10.39 -14.93
C SER A 198 17.29 11.29 -16.12
N SER A 199 18.33 11.79 -16.77
CA SER A 199 18.22 12.67 -17.93
C SER A 199 18.55 11.97 -19.25
N TYR A 200 18.20 12.60 -20.37
CA TYR A 200 18.70 12.19 -21.69
C TYR A 200 20.23 12.31 -21.83
N LEU A 201 20.88 13.13 -21.01
CA LEU A 201 22.33 13.35 -21.05
C LEU A 201 23.13 12.29 -20.28
N ARG A 202 22.51 11.14 -19.99
CA ARG A 202 23.16 10.02 -19.29
C ARG A 202 23.57 10.39 -17.86
N THR A 203 22.87 11.36 -17.27
CA THR A 203 23.06 11.77 -15.89
C THR A 203 21.93 11.25 -15.02
N ALA A 204 22.24 10.86 -13.79
CA ALA A 204 21.28 10.67 -12.72
C ALA A 204 21.61 11.65 -11.62
N THR A 205 20.60 12.40 -11.17
CA THR A 205 20.77 13.51 -10.23
C THR A 205 19.79 13.36 -9.08
N VAL A 206 20.27 13.57 -7.86
CA VAL A 206 19.48 13.61 -6.63
C VAL A 206 19.36 15.05 -6.17
N TYR A 207 18.13 15.47 -5.89
CA TYR A 207 17.78 16.80 -5.43
C TYR A 207 17.15 16.75 -4.04
N ALA A 208 17.33 17.84 -3.27
CA ALA A 208 16.49 18.12 -2.11
C ALA A 208 15.20 18.80 -2.57
N LEU A 209 14.06 18.30 -2.10
CA LEU A 209 12.76 18.87 -2.44
C LEU A 209 12.48 20.20 -1.71
N ALA A 210 13.14 20.45 -0.58
CA ALA A 210 12.90 21.62 0.26
C ALA A 210 13.38 22.94 -0.39
N ASP A 211 14.53 22.92 -1.06
CA ASP A 211 15.19 24.12 -1.61
C ASP A 211 15.54 23.97 -3.10
N SER A 212 15.17 22.84 -3.71
CA SER A 212 15.50 22.51 -5.09
C SER A 212 17.00 22.37 -5.38
N SER A 213 17.83 22.15 -4.35
CA SER A 213 19.29 22.02 -4.51
C SER A 213 19.69 20.65 -5.08
N GLU A 214 20.72 20.66 -5.93
CA GLU A 214 21.37 19.44 -6.42
C GLU A 214 22.34 18.90 -5.36
N LEU A 215 22.09 17.68 -4.85
CA LEU A 215 22.87 17.06 -3.77
C LEU A 215 23.96 16.12 -4.30
N PHE A 216 23.61 15.38 -5.36
CA PHE A 216 24.48 14.38 -5.97
C PHE A 216 24.14 14.22 -7.45
N SER A 217 25.15 14.02 -8.28
CA SER A 217 24.97 13.74 -9.70
C SER A 217 26.04 12.78 -10.17
N VAL A 218 25.63 11.82 -10.98
CA VAL A 218 26.51 10.85 -11.61
C VAL A 218 26.23 10.80 -13.09
N THR A 219 27.31 10.83 -13.89
CA THR A 219 27.23 10.75 -15.35
C THR A 219 27.81 9.42 -15.80
N SER A 220 27.02 8.66 -16.55
CA SER A 220 27.52 7.46 -17.22
C SER A 220 28.29 7.87 -18.49
N PRO A 221 29.58 7.49 -18.62
CA PRO A 221 30.42 7.96 -19.72
C PRO A 221 30.02 7.36 -21.08
N VAL A 222 29.52 6.13 -21.07
CA VAL A 222 29.21 5.37 -22.29
C VAL A 222 27.70 5.19 -22.41
N GLU A 223 27.09 4.60 -21.39
CA GLU A 223 25.72 4.09 -21.47
C GLU A 223 24.67 5.13 -21.11
N SER A 224 23.51 5.07 -21.78
CA SER A 224 22.35 5.85 -21.34
C SER A 224 21.81 5.29 -20.05
N ILE A 225 21.56 6.18 -19.10
CA ILE A 225 20.71 5.88 -17.94
C ILE A 225 19.26 5.85 -18.42
N VAL A 226 18.53 4.81 -18.02
CA VAL A 226 17.15 4.55 -18.44
C VAL A 226 16.20 4.65 -17.25
N GLY A 227 16.62 4.15 -16.09
CA GLY A 227 15.81 4.15 -14.87
C GLY A 227 16.62 4.61 -13.66
N VAL A 228 15.92 5.18 -12.68
CA VAL A 228 16.46 5.45 -11.35
C VAL A 228 15.49 4.97 -10.30
N ASP A 229 16.03 4.54 -9.16
CA ASP A 229 15.26 4.30 -7.94
C ASP A 229 16.02 4.87 -6.74
N LEU A 230 15.28 5.33 -5.74
CA LEU A 230 15.83 6.04 -4.59
C LEU A 230 15.23 5.51 -3.29
N TYR A 231 16.08 4.92 -2.46
CA TYR A 231 15.69 4.41 -1.15
C TYR A 231 16.67 4.88 -0.08
N LEU A 232 16.22 5.77 0.79
CA LEU A 232 17.04 6.39 1.84
C LEU A 232 18.32 7.03 1.25
N GLU A 233 19.48 6.44 1.52
CA GLU A 233 20.79 6.91 1.06
C GLU A 233 21.28 6.22 -0.21
N LEU A 234 20.50 5.26 -0.73
CA LEU A 234 20.85 4.44 -1.87
C LEU A 234 20.17 4.97 -3.13
N LEU A 235 20.99 5.24 -4.14
CA LEU A 235 20.54 5.52 -5.49
C LEU A 235 20.87 4.32 -6.37
N ALA A 236 19.85 3.68 -6.94
CA ALA A 236 20.03 2.68 -7.98
C ALA A 236 19.89 3.32 -9.35
N VAL A 237 20.83 3.03 -10.25
CA VAL A 237 20.89 3.60 -11.60
C VAL A 237 20.88 2.46 -12.61
N LEU A 238 19.78 2.32 -13.34
CA LEU A 238 19.64 1.34 -14.42
C LEU A 238 20.15 1.93 -15.74
N LYS A 239 21.12 1.25 -16.34
CA LYS A 239 21.69 1.59 -17.64
C LYS A 239 21.04 0.79 -18.76
N ARG A 240 21.13 1.30 -19.99
CA ARG A 240 20.55 0.66 -21.20
C ARG A 240 21.12 -0.73 -21.47
N ASN A 241 22.37 -0.99 -21.12
CA ASN A 241 22.99 -2.31 -21.23
C ASN A 241 22.49 -3.32 -20.18
N GLY A 242 21.53 -2.97 -19.34
CA GLY A 242 20.97 -3.83 -18.30
C GLY A 242 21.80 -3.89 -17.01
N SER A 243 22.92 -3.17 -16.92
CA SER A 243 23.67 -3.04 -15.66
C SER A 243 22.99 -2.05 -14.73
N ILE A 244 23.09 -2.32 -13.43
CA ILE A 244 22.58 -1.49 -12.36
C ILE A 244 23.77 -1.08 -11.48
N ASP A 245 24.06 0.22 -11.43
CA ASP A 245 24.98 0.76 -10.45
C ASP A 245 24.21 1.16 -9.19
N ILE A 246 24.74 0.82 -8.02
CA ILE A 246 24.18 1.27 -6.74
C ILE A 246 25.17 2.23 -6.09
N TYR A 247 24.71 3.43 -5.75
CA TYR A 247 25.48 4.47 -5.10
C TYR A 247 24.96 4.74 -3.69
N ASN A 248 25.86 4.98 -2.74
CA ASN A 248 25.52 5.78 -1.57
C ASN A 248 25.66 7.25 -1.99
N TRP A 249 24.56 7.94 -2.21
CA TRP A 249 24.60 9.30 -2.76
C TRP A 249 25.10 10.33 -1.73
N LYS A 250 24.89 10.09 -0.42
CA LYS A 250 25.42 10.95 0.65
C LYS A 250 26.93 10.85 0.78
N GLN A 251 27.46 9.62 0.74
CA GLN A 251 28.89 9.34 0.79
C GLN A 251 29.59 9.52 -0.57
N ARG A 252 28.83 9.84 -1.62
CA ARG A 252 29.31 10.07 -3.00
C ARG A 252 30.16 8.92 -3.54
N ARG A 253 29.82 7.68 -3.18
CA ARG A 253 30.56 6.48 -3.61
C ARG A 253 29.66 5.45 -4.25
N GLN A 254 30.19 4.76 -5.25
CA GLN A 254 29.57 3.55 -5.76
C GLN A 254 29.79 2.41 -4.77
N ILE A 255 28.71 1.71 -4.41
CA ILE A 255 28.77 0.54 -3.53
C ILE A 255 28.93 -0.73 -4.35
N SER A 256 28.13 -0.86 -5.42
CA SER A 256 28.11 -2.07 -6.22
C SER A 256 27.73 -1.80 -7.67
N ASN A 257 28.03 -2.78 -8.51
CA ASN A 257 27.53 -2.88 -9.87
C ASN A 257 26.98 -4.29 -10.07
N ILE A 258 25.74 -4.37 -10.53
CA ILE A 258 25.07 -5.62 -10.87
C ILE A 258 24.97 -5.66 -12.40
N HIS A 259 25.61 -6.65 -13.01
CA HIS A 259 25.52 -6.88 -14.44
C HIS A 259 24.51 -8.00 -14.72
N SER A 260 23.67 -7.83 -15.76
CA SER A 260 22.93 -8.97 -16.30
C SER A 260 23.88 -9.82 -17.15
N GLU A 261 24.00 -11.11 -16.85
CA GLU A 261 24.88 -12.03 -17.61
C GLU A 261 24.40 -12.28 -19.06
N GLY A 262 23.23 -11.77 -19.44
CA GLY A 262 22.54 -12.08 -20.70
C GLY A 262 23.04 -11.36 -21.96
N SER A 263 24.06 -10.49 -21.90
CA SER A 263 24.59 -9.79 -23.08
C SER A 263 25.86 -10.40 -23.68
N LYS A 264 26.34 -11.54 -23.17
CA LYS A 264 27.51 -12.27 -23.70
C LYS A 264 27.21 -13.25 -24.85
N VAL A 265 26.01 -13.25 -25.44
CA VAL A 265 25.72 -14.09 -26.61
C VAL A 265 25.77 -13.26 -27.89
N SER A 266 26.69 -13.65 -28.79
CA SER A 266 26.83 -13.23 -30.20
C SER A 266 27.85 -12.12 -30.52
N ARG A 267 29.13 -12.34 -30.21
CA ARG A 267 30.22 -12.02 -31.15
C ARG A 267 31.28 -13.11 -31.12
N LYS A 268 31.07 -14.16 -31.90
CA LYS A 268 32.17 -14.89 -32.53
C LYS A 268 32.03 -14.66 -34.04
N LEU A 269 33.01 -13.92 -34.57
CA LEU A 269 33.37 -13.88 -35.98
C LEU A 269 33.80 -15.27 -36.44
#